data_AF-A0A2G8JNZ1-F1
#
_entry.id   AF-A0A2G8JNZ1-F1
#
_cell.length_a   1.000
_cell.length_b   1.000
_cell.length_c   1.000
_cell.angle_alpha   90.00
_cell.angle_beta   90.00
_cell.angle_gamma   90.00
#
_symmetry.space_group_name_H-M   'P 1'
#
loop_
_entity.id
_entity.type
_entity.pdbx_description
1 polymer ?
#
loop_
_entity_poly.entity_id
_entity_poly.type
_entity_poly.pdbx_seq_one_letter_code
_entity_poly.pdbx_strand_id
1 'polypeptide(L)'
;MEDLVQTANENVQCLASEWNQLKLTLEEEKYQRRGHVMVSESDLHKLQVEISANKRMLNKLQPEVSKCREYSRELHEALANSESSLEQNHQRQNHLQSRCEALKSECDLERESKLKMQAELSEVSNQLSLQSEYCASMGAVCCTLLWRASQQEHMIPHLLAGSQMKSFLSVVSHTLESFLATYEEDMSDGVNEEVQFVLALVGTVTNVAASAVGREFLSKSSHSQSLIETFKHLLSKPPSKHIVRLKGNHGIVQLEHQSNWTQVIGLNERIGAFNDLASLGNSRKKPWRLVDSQADRSQSLGTHPFNVHVGKLLLNNTLARRHTLLSAGNRTGDLMTGRRRR
;
A
#
# COMPACT_ATOMS: atom_id res chain seq x y z
N MET A 1 -23.50 -47.00 23.58
CA MET A 1 -23.19 -47.08 25.03
C MET A 1 -24.39 -47.56 25.82
N GLU A 2 -25.61 -47.11 25.52
CA GLU A 2 -26.85 -47.60 26.18
C GLU A 2 -27.06 -49.12 26.04
N ASP A 3 -26.85 -49.70 24.86
CA ASP A 3 -27.01 -51.16 24.67
C ASP A 3 -26.07 -52.00 25.54
N LEU A 4 -24.81 -51.57 25.73
CA LEU A 4 -23.84 -52.27 26.58
C LEU A 4 -24.20 -52.18 28.07
N VAL A 5 -24.77 -51.06 28.51
CA VAL A 5 -25.25 -50.87 29.88
C VAL A 5 -26.50 -51.71 30.12
N GLN A 6 -27.41 -51.80 29.14
CA GLN A 6 -28.60 -52.64 29.17
C GLN A 6 -28.22 -54.12 29.32
N THR A 7 -27.32 -54.62 28.47
CA THR A 7 -26.85 -56.02 28.53
C THR A 7 -26.11 -56.33 29.83
N ALA A 8 -25.32 -55.39 30.37
CA ALA A 8 -24.67 -55.57 31.66
C ALA A 8 -25.68 -55.65 32.81
N ASN A 9 -26.75 -54.85 32.77
CA ASN A 9 -27.79 -54.86 33.80
C ASN A 9 -28.62 -56.16 33.76
N GLU A 10 -28.94 -56.64 32.55
CA GLU A 10 -29.60 -57.93 32.35
C GLU A 10 -28.75 -59.10 32.86
N ASN A 11 -27.44 -59.08 32.60
CA ASN A 11 -26.52 -60.09 33.12
C ASN A 11 -26.40 -60.05 34.65
N VAL A 12 -26.38 -58.87 35.27
CA VAL A 12 -26.36 -58.73 36.73
C VAL A 12 -27.68 -59.23 37.35
N GLN A 13 -28.83 -58.95 36.73
CA GLN A 13 -30.11 -59.47 37.19
C GLN A 13 -30.22 -60.98 37.03
N CYS A 14 -29.68 -61.54 35.94
CA CYS A 14 -29.63 -62.98 35.71
C CYS A 14 -28.72 -63.69 36.74
N LEU A 15 -27.54 -63.16 37.02
CA LEU A 15 -26.66 -63.70 38.06
C LEU A 15 -27.26 -63.56 39.46
N ALA A 16 -28.02 -62.50 39.74
CA ALA A 16 -28.72 -62.32 41.00
C ALA A 16 -29.87 -63.33 41.17
N SER A 17 -30.60 -63.67 40.10
CA SER A 17 -31.65 -64.69 40.14
C SER A 17 -31.06 -66.10 40.26
N GLU A 18 -29.97 -66.40 39.56
CA GLU A 18 -29.21 -67.66 39.72
C GLU A 18 -28.63 -67.82 41.13
N TRP A 19 -28.07 -66.75 41.71
CA TRP A 19 -27.57 -66.78 43.09
C TRP A 19 -28.69 -67.01 44.11
N ASN A 20 -29.86 -66.41 43.91
CA ASN A 20 -31.02 -66.65 44.78
C ASN A 20 -31.59 -68.06 44.62
N GLN A 21 -31.60 -68.62 43.40
CA GLN A 21 -31.95 -70.02 43.17
C GLN A 21 -30.95 -70.98 43.81
N LEU A 22 -29.65 -70.68 43.73
CA LEU A 22 -28.59 -71.43 44.40
C LEU A 22 -28.72 -71.35 45.92
N LYS A 23 -29.11 -70.20 46.46
CA LYS A 23 -29.35 -70.01 47.88
C LYS A 23 -30.59 -70.79 48.36
N LEU A 24 -31.68 -70.78 47.59
CA LEU A 24 -32.89 -71.55 47.86
C LEU A 24 -32.63 -73.05 47.77
N THR A 25 -31.90 -73.52 46.76
CA THR A 25 -31.48 -74.93 46.67
C THR A 25 -30.53 -75.33 47.80
N LEU A 26 -29.64 -74.44 48.26
CA LEU A 26 -28.81 -74.69 49.45
C LEU A 26 -29.63 -74.74 50.76
N GLU A 27 -30.68 -73.93 50.87
CA GLU A 27 -31.60 -73.93 52.03
C GLU A 27 -32.54 -75.15 52.01
N GLU A 28 -33.00 -75.58 50.83
CA GLU A 28 -33.78 -76.82 50.63
C GLU A 28 -32.91 -78.08 50.83
N GLU A 29 -31.64 -78.07 50.39
CA GLU A 29 -30.69 -79.15 50.66
C GLU A 29 -30.33 -79.26 52.16
N LYS A 30 -30.31 -78.12 52.88
CA LYS A 30 -30.13 -78.11 54.34
C LYS A 30 -31.32 -78.72 55.10
N TYR A 31 -32.54 -78.69 54.54
CA TYR A 31 -33.73 -79.26 55.16
C TYR A 31 -34.05 -80.70 54.72
N GLN A 32 -33.66 -81.13 53.51
CA GLN A 32 -33.88 -82.51 53.04
C GLN A 32 -32.72 -83.49 53.25
N ARG A 33 -31.51 -83.03 53.61
CA ARG A 33 -30.41 -83.93 54.02
C ARG A 33 -30.08 -83.80 55.52
N ARG A 34 -30.96 -84.35 56.37
CA ARG A 34 -30.50 -85.11 57.56
C ARG A 34 -30.26 -86.58 57.22
N GLY A 35 -29.92 -86.88 55.97
CA GLY A 35 -29.16 -88.08 55.64
C GLY A 35 -27.72 -87.82 56.07
N HIS A 36 -27.33 -88.31 57.24
CA HIS A 36 -25.92 -88.44 57.54
C HIS A 36 -25.33 -89.38 56.49
N VAL A 37 -24.59 -88.81 55.53
CA VAL A 37 -23.75 -89.62 54.65
C VAL A 37 -22.68 -90.22 55.57
N MET A 38 -22.74 -91.53 55.80
CA MET A 38 -21.68 -92.26 56.47
C MET A 38 -20.47 -92.27 55.54
N VAL A 39 -19.67 -91.22 55.64
CA VAL A 39 -18.38 -91.12 54.96
C VAL A 39 -17.42 -92.01 55.74
N SER A 40 -16.68 -92.87 55.04
CA SER A 40 -15.61 -93.61 55.69
C SER A 40 -14.64 -92.61 56.32
N GLU A 41 -14.14 -92.88 57.52
CA GLU A 41 -13.18 -91.99 58.20
C GLU A 41 -11.96 -91.69 57.30
N SER A 42 -11.61 -92.64 56.42
CA SER A 42 -10.59 -92.48 55.39
C SER A 42 -10.95 -91.42 54.33
N ASP A 43 -12.17 -91.40 53.80
CA ASP A 43 -12.55 -90.43 52.77
C ASP A 43 -12.76 -89.03 53.34
N LEU A 44 -13.23 -88.93 54.58
CA LEU A 44 -13.28 -87.66 55.31
C LEU A 44 -11.87 -87.11 55.54
N HIS A 45 -10.91 -87.99 55.90
CA HIS A 45 -9.51 -87.62 56.06
C HIS A 45 -8.88 -87.18 54.73
N LYS A 46 -9.13 -87.89 53.62
CA LYS A 46 -8.67 -87.49 52.28
C LYS A 46 -9.20 -86.11 51.89
N LEU A 47 -10.50 -85.89 52.08
CA LEU A 47 -11.13 -84.60 51.79
C LEU A 47 -10.55 -83.49 52.67
N GLN A 48 -10.31 -83.76 53.96
CA GLN A 48 -9.68 -82.80 54.86
C GLN A 48 -8.25 -82.47 54.42
N VAL A 49 -7.48 -83.46 53.95
CA VAL A 49 -6.13 -83.27 53.41
C VAL A 49 -6.17 -82.44 52.12
N GLU A 50 -7.08 -82.74 51.19
CA GLU A 50 -7.27 -81.97 49.94
C GLU A 50 -7.71 -80.54 50.22
N ILE A 51 -8.69 -80.32 51.11
CA ILE A 51 -9.11 -78.98 51.53
C ILE A 51 -7.94 -78.23 52.18
N SER A 52 -7.15 -78.90 53.02
CA SER A 52 -5.98 -78.30 53.66
C SER A 52 -4.85 -78.02 52.67
N ALA A 53 -4.70 -78.82 51.62
CA ALA A 53 -3.75 -78.61 50.52
C ALA A 53 -4.20 -77.44 49.63
N ASN A 54 -5.47 -77.43 49.22
CA ASN A 54 -6.08 -76.36 48.42
C ASN A 54 -6.04 -75.01 49.15
N LYS A 55 -6.34 -74.98 50.46
CA LYS A 55 -6.24 -73.77 51.28
C LYS A 55 -4.80 -73.25 51.36
N ARG A 56 -3.81 -74.15 51.48
CA ARG A 56 -2.39 -73.78 51.45
C ARG A 56 -1.98 -73.22 50.08
N MET A 57 -2.46 -73.80 48.99
CA MET A 57 -2.22 -73.29 47.63
C MET A 57 -2.89 -71.93 47.42
N LEU A 58 -4.14 -71.77 47.86
CA LEU A 58 -4.87 -70.50 47.78
C LEU A 58 -4.14 -69.39 48.53
N ASN A 59 -3.68 -69.66 49.76
CA ASN A 59 -2.92 -68.71 50.56
C ASN A 59 -1.57 -68.34 49.92
N LYS A 60 -0.93 -69.27 49.19
CA LYS A 60 0.30 -68.99 48.43
C LYS A 60 0.06 -68.15 47.18
N LEU A 61 -1.09 -68.31 46.53
CA LEU A 61 -1.47 -67.57 45.31
C LEU A 61 -2.06 -66.19 45.62
N GLN A 62 -2.66 -66.00 46.80
CA GLN A 62 -3.28 -64.76 47.23
C GLN A 62 -2.39 -63.50 47.06
N PRO A 63 -1.09 -63.47 47.43
CA PRO A 63 -0.25 -62.30 47.18
C PRO A 63 -0.04 -62.00 45.69
N GLU A 64 0.09 -63.02 44.84
CA GLU A 64 0.25 -62.83 43.39
C GLU A 64 -1.04 -62.34 42.73
N VAL A 65 -2.21 -62.82 43.20
CA VAL A 65 -3.51 -62.30 42.77
C VAL A 65 -3.69 -60.83 43.19
N SER A 66 -3.26 -60.46 44.41
CA SER A 66 -3.30 -59.06 44.86
C SER A 66 -2.41 -58.15 44.01
N LYS A 67 -1.17 -58.55 43.73
CA LYS A 67 -0.27 -57.82 42.81
C LYS A 67 -0.87 -57.68 41.42
N CYS A 68 -1.48 -58.74 40.89
CA CYS A 68 -2.12 -58.72 39.58
C CYS A 68 -3.30 -57.73 39.54
N ARG A 69 -4.09 -57.63 40.62
CA ARG A 69 -5.17 -56.63 40.75
C ARG A 69 -4.64 -55.21 40.84
N GLU A 70 -3.55 -54.98 41.56
CA GLU A 70 -2.89 -53.67 41.65
C GLU A 70 -2.36 -53.24 40.28
N TYR A 71 -1.64 -54.13 39.59
CA TYR A 71 -1.14 -53.88 38.24
C TYR A 71 -2.28 -53.62 37.23
N SER A 72 -3.37 -54.38 37.30
CA SER A 72 -4.56 -54.15 36.47
C SER A 72 -5.20 -52.78 36.76
N ARG A 73 -5.24 -52.34 38.02
CA ARG A 73 -5.75 -51.00 38.38
C ARG A 73 -4.85 -49.90 37.82
N GLU A 74 -3.54 -50.03 37.99
CA GLU A 74 -2.56 -49.07 37.45
C GLU A 74 -2.65 -48.97 35.92
N LEU A 75 -2.78 -50.11 35.23
CA LEU A 75 -2.99 -50.15 33.79
C LEU A 75 -4.30 -49.46 33.37
N HIS A 76 -5.40 -49.70 34.10
CA HIS A 76 -6.68 -49.04 33.82
C HIS A 76 -6.61 -47.52 34.00
N GLU A 77 -5.94 -47.06 35.06
CA GLU A 77 -5.72 -45.63 35.31
C GLU A 77 -4.82 -45.00 34.24
N ALA A 78 -3.73 -45.68 33.86
CA ALA A 78 -2.86 -45.22 32.78
C ALA A 78 -3.59 -45.16 31.42
N LEU A 79 -4.45 -46.14 31.13
CA LEU A 79 -5.26 -46.16 29.91
C LEU A 79 -6.25 -44.98 29.90
N ALA A 80 -7.00 -44.77 30.98
CA ALA A 80 -7.95 -43.67 31.10
C ALA A 80 -7.25 -42.29 30.97
N ASN A 81 -6.08 -42.14 31.58
CA ASN A 81 -5.28 -40.92 31.46
C ASN A 81 -4.77 -40.72 30.02
N SER A 82 -4.36 -41.80 29.34
CA SER A 82 -3.94 -41.77 27.94
C SER A 82 -5.10 -41.39 27.01
N GLU A 83 -6.29 -41.97 27.20
CA GLU A 83 -7.50 -41.65 26.43
C GLU A 83 -7.91 -40.19 26.61
N SER A 84 -7.92 -39.69 27.85
CA SER A 84 -8.19 -38.28 28.13
C SER A 84 -7.17 -37.35 27.46
N SER A 85 -5.88 -37.73 27.48
CA SER A 85 -4.82 -36.96 26.84
C SER A 85 -4.95 -36.96 25.31
N LEU A 86 -5.34 -38.08 24.71
CA LEU A 86 -5.63 -38.18 23.27
C LEU A 86 -6.79 -37.28 22.87
N GLU A 87 -7.88 -37.29 23.62
CA GLU A 87 -9.04 -36.43 23.39
C GLU A 87 -8.66 -34.94 23.48
N GLN A 88 -7.92 -34.54 24.52
CA GLN A 88 -7.42 -33.17 24.64
C GLN A 88 -6.50 -32.77 23.47
N ASN A 89 -5.63 -33.67 23.03
CA ASN A 89 -4.75 -33.41 21.88
C ASN A 89 -5.56 -33.28 20.59
N HIS A 90 -6.61 -34.08 20.41
CA HIS A 90 -7.47 -33.98 19.24
C HIS A 90 -8.24 -32.66 19.20
N GLN A 91 -8.77 -32.21 20.35
CA GLN A 91 -9.40 -30.89 20.47
C GLN A 91 -8.42 -29.75 20.18
N ARG A 92 -7.18 -29.83 20.68
CA ARG A 92 -6.12 -28.86 20.36
C ARG A 92 -5.77 -28.85 18.88
N GLN A 93 -5.66 -30.02 18.26
CA GLN A 93 -5.40 -30.15 16.83
C GLN A 93 -6.51 -29.46 16.01
N ASN A 94 -7.77 -29.74 16.33
CA ASN A 94 -8.91 -29.13 15.64
C ASN A 94 -8.93 -27.60 15.82
N HIS A 95 -8.69 -27.11 17.04
CA HIS A 95 -8.60 -25.67 17.30
C HIS A 95 -7.47 -24.99 16.51
N LEU A 96 -6.28 -25.60 16.49
CA LEU A 96 -5.15 -25.08 15.72
C LEU A 96 -5.44 -25.10 14.22
N GLN A 97 -6.07 -26.17 13.72
CA GLN A 97 -6.47 -26.27 12.32
C GLN A 97 -7.43 -25.14 11.92
N SER A 98 -8.50 -24.91 12.69
CA SER A 98 -9.44 -23.81 12.41
C SER A 98 -8.75 -22.43 12.44
N ARG A 99 -7.80 -22.23 13.36
CA ARG A 99 -7.01 -20.98 13.42
C ARG A 99 -6.10 -20.82 12.20
N CYS A 100 -5.45 -21.89 11.76
CA CYS A 100 -4.63 -21.87 10.55
C CYS A 100 -5.46 -21.55 9.31
N GLU A 101 -6.65 -22.14 9.18
CA GLU A 101 -7.57 -21.86 8.07
C GLU A 101 -8.05 -20.40 8.08
N ALA A 102 -8.42 -19.86 9.24
CA ALA A 102 -8.81 -18.46 9.39
C ALA A 102 -7.69 -17.49 9.02
N LEU A 103 -6.47 -17.70 9.55
CA LEU A 103 -5.31 -16.87 9.23
C LEU A 103 -4.92 -16.95 7.75
N LYS A 104 -5.06 -18.13 7.13
CA LYS A 104 -4.82 -18.29 5.70
C LYS A 104 -5.81 -17.48 4.88
N SER A 105 -7.10 -17.54 5.22
CA SER A 105 -8.14 -16.74 4.54
C SER A 105 -7.90 -15.24 4.69
N GLU A 106 -7.48 -14.78 5.87
CA GLU A 106 -7.14 -13.37 6.10
C GLU A 106 -5.93 -12.95 5.27
N CYS A 107 -4.88 -13.78 5.23
CA CYS A 107 -3.70 -13.53 4.41
C CYS A 107 -4.02 -13.46 2.90
N ASP A 108 -4.90 -14.32 2.42
CA ASP A 108 -5.33 -14.32 1.01
C ASP A 108 -6.11 -13.04 0.67
N LEU A 109 -7.00 -12.57 1.56
CA LEU A 109 -7.73 -11.32 1.40
C LEU A 109 -6.80 -10.09 1.42
N GLU A 110 -5.86 -10.04 2.37
CA GLU A 110 -4.87 -8.97 2.44
C GLU A 110 -3.99 -8.94 1.18
N ARG A 111 -3.59 -10.11 0.68
CA ARG A 111 -2.82 -10.23 -0.55
C ARG A 111 -3.58 -9.70 -1.75
N GLU A 112 -4.86 -10.05 -1.90
CA GLU A 112 -5.70 -9.56 -2.98
C GLU A 112 -5.85 -8.03 -2.93
N SER A 113 -6.14 -7.49 -1.74
CA SER A 113 -6.23 -6.04 -1.52
C SER A 113 -4.92 -5.33 -1.85
N LYS A 114 -3.78 -5.88 -1.43
CA LYS A 114 -2.45 -5.34 -1.75
C LYS A 114 -2.18 -5.33 -3.25
N LEU A 115 -2.51 -6.41 -3.97
CA LEU A 115 -2.35 -6.47 -5.42
C LEU A 115 -3.22 -5.44 -6.13
N LYS A 116 -4.47 -5.26 -5.67
CA LYS A 116 -5.37 -4.24 -6.19
C LYS A 116 -4.80 -2.83 -5.98
N MET A 117 -4.34 -2.50 -4.77
CA MET A 117 -3.73 -1.21 -4.50
C MET A 117 -2.45 -0.97 -5.31
N GLN A 118 -1.63 -2.00 -5.53
CA GLN A 118 -0.45 -1.90 -6.39
C GLN A 118 -0.82 -1.61 -7.85
N ALA A 119 -1.88 -2.24 -8.36
CA ALA A 119 -2.39 -1.98 -9.70
C ALA A 119 -2.89 -0.54 -9.83
N GLU A 120 -3.73 -0.06 -8.90
CA GLU A 120 -4.24 1.31 -8.88
C GLU A 120 -3.09 2.33 -8.78
N LEU A 121 -2.09 2.09 -7.93
CA LEU A 121 -0.92 2.96 -7.80
C LEU A 121 -0.11 3.01 -9.09
N SER A 122 0.07 1.87 -9.78
CA SER A 122 0.75 1.82 -11.07
C SER A 122 -0.02 2.58 -12.16
N GLU A 123 -1.35 2.49 -12.16
CA GLU A 123 -2.21 3.20 -13.11
C GLU A 123 -2.13 4.72 -12.89
N VAL A 124 -2.30 5.18 -11.65
CA VAL A 124 -2.21 6.60 -11.31
C VAL A 124 -0.81 7.14 -11.59
N SER A 125 0.24 6.37 -11.30
CA SER A 125 1.63 6.76 -11.61
C SER A 125 1.84 6.94 -13.12
N ASN A 126 1.31 6.03 -13.95
CA ASN A 126 1.38 6.14 -15.41
C ASN A 126 0.59 7.36 -15.92
N GLN A 127 -0.62 7.58 -15.40
CA GLN A 127 -1.44 8.74 -15.76
C GLN A 127 -0.75 10.06 -15.41
N LEU A 128 -0.09 10.13 -14.24
CA LEU A 128 0.66 11.31 -13.82
C LEU A 128 1.89 11.56 -14.72
N SER A 129 2.61 10.51 -15.11
CA SER A 129 3.74 10.62 -16.05
C SER A 129 3.28 11.19 -17.40
N LEU A 130 2.23 10.62 -17.98
CA LEU A 130 1.66 11.08 -19.25
C LEU A 130 1.16 12.53 -19.16
N GLN A 131 0.53 12.91 -18.05
CA GLN A 131 0.08 14.28 -17.85
C GLN A 131 1.27 15.25 -17.76
N SER A 132 2.36 14.87 -17.08
CA SER A 132 3.56 15.69 -16.98
C SER A 132 4.21 15.92 -18.35
N GLU A 133 4.37 14.85 -19.14
CA GLU A 133 4.91 14.93 -20.51
C GLU A 133 4.04 15.79 -21.41
N TYR A 134 2.71 15.59 -21.39
CA TYR A 134 1.77 16.40 -22.15
C TYR A 134 1.84 17.88 -21.75
N CYS A 135 1.88 18.19 -20.46
CA CYS A 135 1.96 19.56 -19.96
C CYS A 135 3.29 20.23 -20.31
N ALA A 136 4.41 19.52 -20.26
CA ALA A 136 5.72 20.04 -20.67
C ALA A 136 5.73 20.38 -22.17
N SER A 137 5.26 19.44 -23.01
CA SER A 137 5.21 19.63 -24.47
C SER A 137 4.25 20.75 -24.87
N MET A 138 3.03 20.75 -24.34
CA MET A 138 2.04 21.81 -24.59
C MET A 138 2.55 23.17 -24.08
N GLY A 139 3.15 23.21 -22.89
CA GLY A 139 3.74 24.42 -22.32
C GLY A 139 4.84 24.99 -23.21
N ALA A 140 5.76 24.15 -23.67
CA ALA A 140 6.85 24.53 -24.58
C ALA A 140 6.32 25.10 -25.89
N VAL A 141 5.35 24.43 -26.55
CA VAL A 141 4.76 24.89 -27.81
C VAL A 141 4.02 26.23 -27.62
N CYS A 142 3.10 26.30 -26.67
CA CYS A 142 2.28 27.50 -26.43
C CYS A 142 3.14 28.70 -26.04
N CYS A 143 4.12 28.52 -25.15
CA CYS A 143 4.99 29.61 -24.72
C CYS A 143 5.95 30.03 -25.83
N THR A 144 6.42 29.10 -26.68
CA THR A 144 7.24 29.47 -27.84
C THR A 144 6.44 30.31 -28.84
N LEU A 145 5.17 29.97 -29.09
CA LEU A 145 4.28 30.79 -29.92
C LEU A 145 4.01 32.16 -29.29
N LEU A 146 3.76 32.21 -27.98
CA LEU A 146 3.56 33.46 -27.25
C LEU A 146 4.81 34.34 -27.31
N TRP A 147 5.99 33.75 -27.13
CA TRP A 147 7.26 34.46 -27.24
C TRP A 147 7.41 35.06 -28.64
N ARG A 148 7.18 34.28 -29.70
CA ARG A 148 7.21 34.78 -31.08
C ARG A 148 6.19 35.90 -31.32
N ALA A 149 4.97 35.77 -30.81
CA ALA A 149 3.95 36.82 -30.93
C ALA A 149 4.39 38.11 -30.20
N SER A 150 5.00 37.99 -29.03
CA SER A 150 5.49 39.12 -28.24
C SER A 150 6.67 39.86 -28.87
N GLN A 151 7.36 39.28 -29.86
CA GLN A 151 8.42 39.96 -30.61
C GLN A 151 7.86 41.13 -31.44
N GLN A 152 6.57 41.11 -31.75
CA GLN A 152 5.89 42.20 -32.45
C GLN A 152 5.47 43.27 -31.43
N GLU A 153 6.11 44.44 -31.44
CA GLU A 153 5.88 45.47 -30.40
C GLU A 153 4.41 45.90 -30.29
N HIS A 154 3.70 45.99 -31.42
CA HIS A 154 2.27 46.34 -31.44
C HIS A 154 1.38 45.30 -30.74
N MET A 155 1.86 44.08 -30.49
CA MET A 155 1.12 43.05 -29.76
C MET A 155 1.20 43.23 -28.25
N ILE A 156 2.21 43.94 -27.72
CA ILE A 156 2.44 44.07 -26.28
C ILE A 156 1.24 44.71 -25.56
N PRO A 157 0.62 45.82 -26.03
CA PRO A 157 -0.56 46.38 -25.39
C PRO A 157 -1.73 45.39 -25.30
N HIS A 158 -1.92 44.56 -26.33
CA HIS A 158 -2.98 43.54 -26.35
C HIS A 158 -2.72 42.42 -25.35
N LEU A 159 -1.45 41.99 -25.21
CA LEU A 159 -1.06 41.03 -24.18
C LEU A 159 -1.29 41.58 -22.77
N LEU A 160 -0.93 42.84 -22.54
CA LEU A 160 -1.07 43.52 -21.23
C LEU A 160 -2.51 43.81 -20.85
N ALA A 161 -3.38 44.09 -21.84
CA ALA A 161 -4.82 44.27 -21.63
C ALA A 161 -5.53 42.96 -21.22
N GLY A 162 -4.90 41.81 -21.47
CA GLY A 162 -5.44 40.50 -21.10
C GLY A 162 -5.53 40.30 -19.58
N SER A 163 -6.67 39.81 -19.10
CA SER A 163 -6.90 39.54 -17.67
C SER A 163 -5.93 38.50 -17.07
N GLN A 164 -5.31 37.68 -17.91
CA GLN A 164 -4.40 36.60 -17.50
C GLN A 164 -2.94 37.04 -17.37
N MET A 165 -2.57 38.28 -17.74
CA MET A 165 -1.16 38.72 -17.70
C MET A 165 -0.57 38.63 -16.29
N LYS A 166 -1.34 38.96 -15.25
CA LYS A 166 -0.87 38.84 -13.85
C LYS A 166 -0.60 37.38 -13.47
N SER A 167 -1.51 36.47 -13.83
CA SER A 167 -1.36 35.03 -13.63
C SER A 167 -0.13 34.50 -14.38
N PHE A 168 0.07 34.98 -15.62
CA PHE A 168 1.25 34.64 -16.42
C PHE A 168 2.54 35.04 -15.71
N LEU A 169 2.67 36.29 -15.24
CA LEU A 169 3.88 36.73 -14.53
C LEU A 169 4.16 35.92 -13.25
N SER A 170 3.12 35.52 -12.52
CA SER A 170 3.27 34.63 -11.35
C SER A 170 3.76 33.24 -11.75
N VAL A 171 3.21 32.66 -12.84
CA VAL A 171 3.69 31.39 -13.40
C VAL A 171 5.15 31.51 -13.81
N VAL A 172 5.56 32.60 -14.46
CA VAL A 172 6.96 32.81 -14.84
C VAL A 172 7.86 32.85 -13.60
N SER A 173 7.48 33.61 -12.56
CA SER A 173 8.28 33.71 -11.32
C SER A 173 8.49 32.34 -10.68
N HIS A 174 7.41 31.60 -10.43
CA HIS A 174 7.50 30.29 -9.80
C HIS A 174 8.20 29.24 -10.66
N THR A 175 8.04 29.32 -11.98
CA THR A 175 8.73 28.41 -12.90
C THR A 175 10.23 28.68 -12.88
N LEU A 176 10.66 29.95 -12.86
CA LEU A 176 12.07 30.30 -12.75
C LEU A 176 12.68 29.89 -11.40
N GLU A 177 11.98 30.17 -10.29
CA GLU A 177 12.40 29.74 -8.96
C GLU A 177 12.57 28.21 -8.90
N SER A 178 11.58 27.46 -9.40
CA SER A 178 11.61 25.99 -9.42
C SER A 178 12.70 25.44 -10.34
N PHE A 179 12.89 26.06 -11.51
CA PHE A 179 13.92 25.68 -12.46
C PHE A 179 15.31 25.87 -11.87
N LEU A 180 15.55 27.01 -11.21
CA LEU A 180 16.85 27.29 -10.57
C LEU A 180 17.13 26.38 -9.39
N ALA A 181 16.13 26.11 -8.56
CA ALA A 181 16.28 25.17 -7.45
C ALA A 181 16.57 23.74 -7.94
N THR A 182 16.06 23.38 -9.13
CA THR A 182 16.24 22.03 -9.68
C THR A 182 17.59 21.86 -10.38
N TYR A 183 18.09 22.91 -11.02
CA TYR A 183 19.22 22.83 -11.94
C TYR A 183 20.41 23.70 -11.51
N GLU A 184 20.59 23.91 -10.21
CA GLU A 184 21.59 24.84 -9.66
C GLU A 184 23.03 24.51 -10.10
N GLU A 185 23.33 23.22 -10.38
CA GLU A 185 24.68 22.75 -10.75
C GLU A 185 24.75 21.85 -12.00
N ASP A 186 23.64 21.27 -12.48
CA ASP A 186 23.65 20.18 -13.46
C ASP A 186 22.58 20.32 -14.57
N MET A 187 22.70 21.34 -15.42
CA MET A 187 21.97 21.34 -16.70
C MET A 187 22.71 20.48 -17.72
N SER A 188 22.01 19.52 -18.33
CA SER A 188 22.49 18.86 -19.55
C SER A 188 22.79 19.86 -20.66
N ASP A 189 23.84 19.63 -21.46
CA ASP A 189 24.23 20.51 -22.58
C ASP A 189 23.17 20.59 -23.70
N GLY A 190 22.15 19.74 -23.69
CA GLY A 190 21.04 19.73 -24.65
C GLY A 190 19.99 20.82 -24.42
N VAL A 191 19.29 21.23 -25.48
CA VAL A 191 18.05 22.01 -25.37
C VAL A 191 16.91 21.00 -25.25
N ASN A 192 16.46 20.71 -24.01
CA ASN A 192 15.27 19.88 -23.77
C ASN A 192 13.99 20.76 -23.76
N GLU A 193 12.81 20.12 -23.79
CA GLU A 193 11.52 20.85 -23.82
C GLU A 193 11.34 21.76 -22.59
N GLU A 194 11.81 21.34 -21.41
CA GLU A 194 11.78 22.14 -20.19
C GLU A 194 12.59 23.43 -20.33
N VAL A 195 13.80 23.36 -20.87
CA VAL A 195 14.65 24.52 -21.15
C VAL A 195 14.02 25.42 -22.21
N GLN A 196 13.43 24.86 -23.28
CA GLN A 196 12.72 25.65 -24.29
C GLN A 196 11.53 26.39 -23.68
N PHE A 197 10.76 25.72 -22.82
CA PHE A 197 9.65 26.30 -22.10
C PHE A 197 10.10 27.46 -21.22
N VAL A 198 11.12 27.28 -20.37
CA VAL A 198 11.64 28.34 -19.51
C VAL A 198 12.23 29.49 -20.32
N LEU A 199 12.97 29.21 -21.39
CA LEU A 199 13.50 30.25 -22.30
C LEU A 199 12.38 31.06 -22.96
N ALA A 200 11.31 30.41 -23.40
CA ALA A 200 10.19 31.10 -24.02
C ALA A 200 9.43 32.00 -23.04
N LEU A 201 9.28 31.56 -21.78
CA LEU A 201 8.71 32.38 -20.71
C LEU A 201 9.56 33.62 -20.43
N VAL A 202 10.88 33.45 -20.25
CA VAL A 202 11.82 34.55 -20.03
C VAL A 202 11.81 35.50 -21.23
N GLY A 203 11.93 34.98 -22.44
CA GLY A 203 11.94 35.76 -23.66
C GLY A 203 10.67 36.59 -23.86
N THR A 204 9.51 36.05 -23.48
CA THR A 204 8.25 36.81 -23.48
C THR A 204 8.30 38.00 -22.52
N VAL A 205 8.76 37.79 -21.29
CA VAL A 205 8.89 38.87 -20.29
C VAL A 205 9.92 39.90 -20.73
N THR A 206 11.03 39.47 -21.33
CA THR A 206 12.05 40.37 -21.90
C THR A 206 11.46 41.26 -22.99
N ASN A 207 10.68 40.70 -23.91
CA ASN A 207 9.99 41.49 -24.94
C ASN A 207 8.98 42.49 -24.35
N VAL A 208 8.23 42.09 -23.32
CA VAL A 208 7.35 43.01 -22.59
C VAL A 208 8.15 44.15 -21.95
N ALA A 209 9.28 43.85 -21.28
CA ALA A 209 10.15 44.86 -20.68
C ALA A 209 10.84 45.77 -21.72
N ALA A 210 11.01 45.30 -22.96
CA ALA A 210 11.56 46.11 -24.05
C ALA A 210 10.58 47.19 -24.54
N SER A 211 9.26 46.97 -24.42
CA SER A 211 8.25 47.97 -24.77
C SER A 211 8.04 49.03 -23.68
N ALA A 212 7.79 50.28 -24.08
CA ALA A 212 7.51 51.37 -23.14
C ALA A 212 6.27 51.12 -22.27
N VAL A 213 5.18 50.66 -22.88
CA VAL A 213 3.91 50.32 -22.18
C VAL A 213 4.12 49.14 -21.22
N GLY A 214 4.96 48.17 -21.62
CA GLY A 214 5.29 47.04 -20.76
C GLY A 214 6.12 47.42 -19.53
N ARG A 215 7.09 48.33 -19.66
CA ARG A 215 7.83 48.86 -18.49
C ARG A 215 6.93 49.62 -17.53
N GLU A 216 6.02 50.44 -18.05
CA GLU A 216 5.04 51.14 -17.23
C GLU A 216 4.15 50.16 -16.47
N PHE A 217 3.72 49.08 -17.11
CA PHE A 217 2.95 48.02 -16.46
C PHE A 217 3.75 47.28 -15.38
N LEU A 218 4.99 46.85 -15.70
CA LEU A 218 5.85 46.09 -14.79
C LEU A 218 6.31 46.92 -13.58
N SER A 219 6.45 48.24 -13.73
CA SER A 219 6.82 49.13 -12.61
C SER A 219 5.64 49.40 -11.66
N LYS A 220 4.41 49.43 -12.19
CA LYS A 220 3.19 49.70 -11.40
C LYS A 220 2.58 48.46 -10.75
N SER A 221 2.84 47.27 -11.31
CA SER A 221 2.24 46.03 -10.82
C SER A 221 3.00 45.51 -9.59
N SER A 222 2.26 45.21 -8.52
CA SER A 222 2.83 44.49 -7.36
C SER A 222 3.21 43.04 -7.70
N HIS A 223 2.58 42.45 -8.72
CA HIS A 223 2.78 41.05 -9.10
C HIS A 223 4.08 40.84 -9.89
N SER A 224 4.62 41.89 -10.51
CA SER A 224 5.92 41.86 -11.17
C SER A 224 7.07 42.02 -10.19
N GLN A 225 6.86 42.52 -8.96
CA GLN A 225 7.94 42.70 -7.98
C GLN A 225 8.63 41.37 -7.65
N SER A 226 7.85 40.30 -7.39
CA SER A 226 8.40 38.96 -7.15
C SER A 226 9.25 38.48 -8.32
N LEU A 227 8.74 38.64 -9.54
CA LEU A 227 9.45 38.27 -10.76
C LEU A 227 10.76 39.06 -10.92
N ILE A 228 10.73 40.36 -10.63
CA ILE A 228 11.90 41.24 -10.70
C ILE A 228 12.96 40.81 -9.68
N GLU A 229 12.57 40.47 -8.45
CA GLU A 229 13.50 39.94 -7.45
C GLU A 229 14.11 38.61 -7.88
N THR A 230 13.32 37.71 -8.47
CA THR A 230 13.81 36.45 -9.05
C THR A 230 14.82 36.69 -10.18
N PHE A 231 14.56 37.66 -11.06
CA PHE A 231 15.52 38.08 -12.10
C PHE A 231 16.77 38.75 -11.53
N LYS A 232 16.66 39.57 -10.49
CA LYS A 232 17.83 40.16 -9.81
C LYS A 232 18.71 39.08 -9.19
N HIS A 233 18.10 38.11 -8.52
CA HIS A 233 18.80 36.96 -7.94
C HIS A 233 19.50 36.11 -9.01
N LEU A 234 18.85 35.91 -10.16
CA LEU A 234 19.44 35.25 -11.34
C LEU A 234 20.67 35.98 -11.87
N LEU A 235 20.60 37.30 -11.98
CA LEU A 235 21.66 38.12 -12.58
C LEU A 235 22.86 38.30 -11.64
N SER A 236 22.65 38.30 -10.32
CA SER A 236 23.68 38.46 -9.30
C SER A 236 24.59 37.24 -9.11
N LYS A 237 24.16 36.05 -9.56
CA LYS A 237 25.00 34.85 -9.56
C LYS A 237 26.11 34.97 -10.63
N PRO A 238 27.36 34.52 -10.32
CA PRO A 238 28.47 34.54 -11.28
C PRO A 238 28.10 33.71 -12.54
N PRO A 239 28.65 34.04 -13.71
CA PRO A 239 28.31 33.35 -14.96
C PRO A 239 28.73 31.87 -14.91
N SER A 240 27.85 31.01 -14.41
CA SER A 240 27.90 29.57 -14.65
C SER A 240 27.53 29.29 -16.11
N LYS A 241 27.91 28.15 -16.70
CA LYS A 241 27.52 27.78 -18.08
C LYS A 241 26.01 27.97 -18.34
N HIS A 242 25.19 27.77 -17.30
CA HIS A 242 23.73 27.93 -17.29
C HIS A 242 23.29 29.39 -17.44
N ILE A 243 23.91 30.26 -16.63
CA ILE A 243 23.71 31.70 -16.70
C ILE A 243 24.30 32.24 -18.00
N VAL A 244 25.40 31.69 -18.52
CA VAL A 244 25.96 32.06 -19.84
C VAL A 244 25.04 31.63 -20.99
N ARG A 245 24.24 30.57 -20.89
CA ARG A 245 23.26 30.22 -21.93
C ARG A 245 22.01 31.10 -21.86
N LEU A 246 21.57 31.46 -20.66
CA LEU A 246 20.56 32.49 -20.45
C LEU A 246 21.06 33.90 -20.84
N LYS A 247 22.34 34.21 -20.56
CA LYS A 247 23.04 35.49 -20.82
C LYS A 247 23.74 35.58 -22.19
N GLY A 248 23.81 34.48 -22.95
CA GLY A 248 24.59 34.34 -24.19
C GLY A 248 23.74 33.95 -25.40
N ASN A 249 22.57 33.33 -25.19
CA ASN A 249 21.51 33.25 -26.22
C ASN A 249 20.58 34.46 -26.22
N HIS A 250 20.75 35.37 -25.25
CA HIS A 250 20.20 36.72 -25.22
C HIS A 250 21.36 37.60 -24.79
N GLY A 251 21.71 38.67 -25.52
CA GLY A 251 22.80 39.59 -25.14
C GLY A 251 22.61 40.30 -23.79
N ILE A 252 22.78 39.57 -22.68
CA ILE A 252 22.73 40.09 -21.31
C ILE A 252 24.13 40.49 -20.82
N VAL A 253 25.19 40.35 -21.63
CA VAL A 253 26.56 40.69 -21.21
C VAL A 253 26.94 42.09 -21.70
N GLN A 254 26.53 43.10 -20.94
CA GLN A 254 27.36 44.21 -20.44
C GLN A 254 26.51 45.09 -19.52
N LEU A 255 26.52 44.78 -18.23
CA LEU A 255 25.89 45.57 -17.18
C LEU A 255 26.93 45.85 -16.10
N GLU A 256 27.78 46.84 -16.35
CA GLU A 256 28.53 47.48 -15.29
C GLU A 256 28.28 48.99 -15.40
N HIS A 257 27.74 49.54 -14.31
CA HIS A 257 27.35 50.93 -14.04
C HIS A 257 26.00 51.49 -14.56
N GLN A 258 25.06 51.58 -13.60
CA GLN A 258 23.93 52.54 -13.43
C GLN A 258 22.47 52.07 -13.70
N SER A 259 21.81 51.75 -12.58
CA SER A 259 20.44 52.04 -12.12
C SER A 259 19.25 52.17 -13.10
N ASN A 260 18.23 51.33 -12.85
CA ASN A 260 16.80 51.46 -13.22
C ASN A 260 16.42 51.35 -14.71
N TRP A 261 16.24 50.12 -15.19
CA TRP A 261 15.50 49.68 -16.40
C TRP A 261 15.87 50.27 -17.78
N THR A 262 16.56 51.40 -17.86
CA THR A 262 17.13 51.96 -19.09
C THR A 262 18.33 51.16 -19.61
N GLN A 263 18.82 50.19 -18.84
CA GLN A 263 19.91 49.31 -19.24
C GLN A 263 19.49 48.01 -19.95
N VAL A 264 18.20 47.72 -20.07
CA VAL A 264 17.69 46.61 -20.93
C VAL A 264 17.71 47.02 -22.43
N ILE A 265 18.10 48.26 -22.74
CA ILE A 265 17.92 48.95 -24.02
C ILE A 265 18.91 48.53 -25.13
N GLY A 266 20.04 47.89 -24.84
CA GLY A 266 21.12 47.64 -25.83
C GLY A 266 20.95 46.43 -26.78
N LEU A 267 19.83 45.72 -26.74
CA LEU A 267 19.70 44.36 -27.32
C LEU A 267 19.17 44.29 -28.75
N ASN A 268 18.68 45.39 -29.32
CA ASN A 268 17.84 45.35 -30.53
C ASN A 268 18.61 45.13 -31.85
N GLU A 269 19.93 45.35 -31.89
CA GLU A 269 20.70 45.28 -33.15
C GLU A 269 21.26 43.88 -33.50
N ARG A 270 21.08 42.85 -32.64
CA ARG A 270 21.71 41.53 -32.83
C ARG A 270 20.77 40.32 -32.96
N ILE A 271 19.44 40.54 -32.91
CA ILE A 271 18.43 39.46 -32.96
C ILE A 271 18.29 38.84 -34.37
N GLY A 272 18.85 39.47 -35.41
CA GLY A 272 18.86 38.93 -36.78
C GLY A 272 19.59 37.60 -36.97
N ALA A 273 20.49 37.22 -36.06
CA ALA A 273 21.36 36.04 -36.21
C ALA A 273 20.77 34.70 -35.74
N PHE A 274 19.57 34.68 -35.11
CA PHE A 274 19.01 33.46 -34.51
C PHE A 274 17.91 32.78 -35.36
N ASN A 275 17.44 33.42 -36.43
CA ASN A 275 16.51 32.78 -37.39
C ASN A 275 17.11 31.52 -38.04
N ASP A 276 18.44 31.37 -38.03
CA ASP A 276 19.15 30.23 -38.61
C ASP A 276 19.23 29.00 -37.68
N LEU A 277 18.98 29.13 -36.37
CA LEU A 277 18.97 27.98 -35.46
C LEU A 277 17.59 27.33 -35.33
N ALA A 278 16.51 28.10 -35.56
CA ALA A 278 15.16 27.54 -35.65
C ALA A 278 14.94 26.71 -36.93
N SER A 279 15.78 26.89 -37.96
CA SER A 279 15.77 26.07 -39.19
C SER A 279 16.62 24.80 -39.09
N LEU A 280 17.48 24.67 -38.06
CA LEU A 280 18.39 23.53 -37.85
C LEU A 280 17.82 22.43 -36.91
N GLY A 281 16.61 22.59 -36.40
CA GLY A 281 15.93 21.61 -35.54
C GLY A 281 15.36 20.38 -36.25
N ASN A 282 15.55 20.23 -37.56
CA ASN A 282 15.12 19.07 -38.35
C ASN A 282 16.25 18.03 -38.47
N SER A 283 16.76 17.53 -37.34
CA SER A 283 17.58 16.33 -37.32
C SER A 283 16.83 15.18 -36.68
N ARG A 284 16.30 14.32 -37.57
CA ARG A 284 15.80 12.96 -37.30
C ARG A 284 16.53 12.32 -36.12
N LYS A 285 15.84 12.09 -35.01
CA LYS A 285 16.23 11.07 -34.02
C LYS A 285 15.04 10.14 -33.78
N LYS A 286 15.38 8.85 -33.75
CA LYS A 286 14.54 7.68 -34.02
C LYS A 286 13.36 7.53 -33.05
N PRO A 287 12.27 6.86 -33.46
CA PRO A 287 11.21 6.47 -32.53
C PRO A 287 11.79 5.55 -31.47
N TRP A 288 11.49 5.83 -30.20
CA TRP A 288 11.85 4.98 -29.08
C TRP A 288 11.26 3.58 -29.31
N ARG A 289 12.12 2.56 -29.39
CA ARG A 289 11.70 1.16 -29.36
C ARG A 289 11.15 0.87 -27.98
N LEU A 290 9.96 0.27 -27.94
CA LEU A 290 9.49 -0.51 -26.79
C LEU A 290 10.59 -1.51 -26.43
N VAL A 291 11.21 -1.36 -25.26
CA VAL A 291 11.99 -2.41 -24.64
C VAL A 291 11.08 -3.06 -23.62
N ASP A 292 10.51 -4.20 -24.03
CA ASP A 292 9.90 -5.16 -23.13
C ASP A 292 11.00 -5.79 -22.28
N SER A 293 11.19 -5.29 -21.07
CA SER A 293 11.83 -6.06 -20.00
C SER A 293 11.34 -5.57 -18.64
N GLN A 294 10.75 -6.50 -17.90
CA GLN A 294 10.05 -6.29 -16.63
C GLN A 294 11.00 -6.04 -15.44
N ALA A 295 12.32 -5.99 -15.68
CA ALA A 295 13.35 -6.01 -14.62
C ALA A 295 14.00 -4.65 -14.31
N ASP A 296 13.87 -3.63 -15.16
CA ASP A 296 14.58 -2.33 -14.99
C ASP A 296 13.69 -1.17 -14.49
N ARG A 297 12.40 -1.42 -14.20
CA ARG A 297 11.45 -0.35 -13.85
C ARG A 297 11.65 0.26 -12.46
N SER A 298 12.47 -0.33 -11.58
CA SER A 298 12.65 0.16 -10.22
C SER A 298 13.68 1.28 -10.07
N GLN A 299 14.46 1.62 -11.10
CA GLN A 299 15.59 2.56 -10.97
C GLN A 299 15.58 3.74 -11.94
N SER A 300 14.62 3.85 -12.86
CA SER A 300 14.67 4.86 -13.94
C SER A 300 13.40 5.68 -14.14
N LEU A 301 12.31 5.43 -13.41
CA LEU A 301 11.03 6.12 -13.64
C LEU A 301 10.62 6.93 -12.40
N GLY A 302 10.73 8.26 -12.50
CA GLY A 302 9.93 9.17 -11.68
C GLY A 302 10.63 10.26 -10.87
N THR A 303 11.95 10.48 -11.02
CA THR A 303 12.68 11.41 -10.13
C THR A 303 13.35 12.58 -10.86
N HIS A 304 12.78 13.10 -11.95
CA HIS A 304 13.19 14.45 -12.36
C HIS A 304 12.45 15.47 -11.48
N PRO A 305 13.14 16.23 -10.59
CA PRO A 305 12.48 17.08 -9.59
C PRO A 305 11.57 18.14 -10.25
N PHE A 306 11.91 18.53 -11.48
CA PHE A 306 11.15 19.50 -12.28
C PHE A 306 9.76 18.99 -12.70
N ASN A 307 9.65 17.75 -13.16
CA ASN A 307 8.36 17.13 -13.51
C ASN A 307 7.47 16.96 -12.28
N VAL A 308 8.06 16.67 -11.13
CA VAL A 308 7.34 16.63 -9.86
C VAL A 308 6.85 18.02 -9.45
N HIS A 309 7.62 19.09 -9.67
CA HIS A 309 7.24 20.45 -9.27
C HIS A 309 6.25 21.12 -10.23
N VAL A 310 6.47 21.06 -11.54
CA VAL A 310 5.54 21.55 -12.56
C VAL A 310 4.26 20.72 -12.54
N GLY A 311 4.39 19.40 -12.41
CA GLY A 311 3.29 18.48 -12.16
C GLY A 311 2.50 18.90 -10.92
N LYS A 312 3.13 19.13 -9.76
CA LYS A 312 2.47 19.62 -8.53
C LYS A 312 1.82 21.00 -8.70
N LEU A 313 2.44 21.94 -9.40
CA LEU A 313 1.89 23.28 -9.66
C LEU A 313 0.62 23.21 -10.53
N LEU A 314 0.61 22.33 -11.53
CA LEU A 314 -0.56 22.11 -12.40
C LEU A 314 -1.62 21.21 -11.72
N LEU A 315 -1.21 20.23 -10.90
CA LEU A 315 -2.12 19.40 -10.10
C LEU A 315 -2.83 20.23 -9.03
N ASN A 316 -2.12 21.13 -8.35
CA ASN A 316 -2.72 22.00 -7.33
C ASN A 316 -3.74 22.96 -7.95
N ASN A 317 -3.51 23.44 -9.18
CA ASN A 317 -4.48 24.26 -9.91
C ASN A 317 -5.72 23.48 -10.37
N THR A 318 -5.55 22.22 -10.80
CA THR A 318 -6.66 21.35 -11.21
C THR A 318 -7.46 20.81 -10.02
N LEU A 319 -6.81 20.46 -8.91
CA LEU A 319 -7.45 20.07 -7.65
C LEU A 319 -8.22 21.23 -7.02
N ALA A 320 -7.66 22.45 -7.02
CA ALA A 320 -8.36 23.65 -6.56
C ALA A 320 -9.64 23.92 -7.41
N ARG A 321 -9.58 23.74 -8.72
CA ARG A 321 -10.76 23.81 -9.60
C ARG A 321 -11.79 22.72 -9.31
N ARG A 322 -11.35 21.48 -9.05
CA ARG A 322 -12.25 20.37 -8.72
C ARG A 322 -12.96 20.58 -7.37
N HIS A 323 -12.26 21.11 -6.37
CA HIS A 323 -12.84 21.46 -5.07
C HIS A 323 -13.84 22.62 -5.18
N THR A 324 -13.57 23.59 -6.06
CA THR A 324 -14.47 24.72 -6.32
C THR A 324 -15.77 24.25 -7.01
N LEU A 325 -15.67 23.36 -8.00
CA LEU A 325 -16.82 22.77 -8.71
C LEU A 325 -17.67 21.86 -7.81
N LEU A 326 -17.05 21.08 -6.92
CA LEU A 326 -17.78 20.28 -5.92
C LEU A 326 -18.49 21.17 -4.88
N SER A 327 -17.88 22.31 -4.49
CA SER A 327 -18.51 23.28 -3.59
C SER A 327 -19.68 24.04 -4.24
N ALA A 328 -19.63 24.24 -5.57
CA ALA A 328 -20.70 24.87 -6.34
C ALA A 328 -21.87 23.91 -6.60
N GLY A 329 -21.59 22.62 -6.79
CA GLY A 329 -22.60 21.56 -6.91
C GLY A 329 -23.46 21.43 -5.64
N ASN A 330 -22.86 21.51 -4.45
CA ASN A 330 -23.61 21.39 -3.19
C ASN A 330 -24.54 22.58 -2.89
N ARG A 331 -24.35 23.75 -3.51
CA ARG A 331 -25.27 24.90 -3.30
C ARG A 331 -26.52 24.87 -4.17
N THR A 332 -26.58 23.97 -5.16
CA THR A 332 -27.76 23.82 -6.03
C THR A 332 -28.71 22.70 -5.59
N GLY A 333 -28.29 21.86 -4.63
CA GLY A 333 -29.12 20.79 -4.05
C GLY A 333 -30.11 21.25 -2.97
N ASP A 334 -29.83 22.34 -2.26
CA ASP A 334 -30.62 22.78 -1.09
C ASP A 334 -31.87 23.63 -1.41
N LEU A 335 -32.18 23.86 -2.69
CA LEU A 335 -33.37 24.63 -3.12
C LEU A 335 -34.54 23.76 -3.62
N MET A 336 -34.44 22.43 -3.58
CA MET A 336 -35.44 21.52 -4.18
C MET A 336 -36.12 20.54 -3.21
N THR A 337 -36.04 20.73 -1.89
CA THR A 337 -36.81 19.94 -0.90
C THR A 337 -37.84 20.79 -0.16
N GLY A 338 -38.73 21.44 -0.90
CA GLY A 338 -39.95 22.05 -0.37
C GLY A 338 -41.19 21.28 -0.83
N ARG A 339 -41.50 20.12 -0.22
CA ARG A 339 -42.74 19.38 -0.51
C ARG A 339 -43.54 19.05 0.75
N ARG A 340 -44.57 19.88 0.94
CA ARG A 340 -45.94 19.60 1.45
C ARG A 340 -46.10 18.55 2.56
N ARG A 341 -46.39 19.05 3.77
CA ARG A 341 -47.28 18.37 4.71
C ARG A 341 -48.74 18.53 4.26
N ARG A 342 -49.39 17.42 3.94
CA ARG A 342 -50.76 17.10 4.32
C ARG A 342 -50.83 15.62 4.63
#